data_AF-A0A7C7YG34-F1
#
_entry.id   AF-A0A7C7YG34-F1
#
_cell.length_a   1.000
_cell.length_b   1.000
_cell.length_c   1.000
_cell.angle_alpha   90.00
_cell.angle_beta   90.00
_cell.angle_gamma   90.00
#
_symmetry.space_group_name_H-M   'P 1'
#
loop_
_entity.id
_entity.type
_entity.pdbx_description
1 polymer ?
#
loop_
_entity_poly.entity_id
_entity_poly.type
_entity_poly.pdbx_seq_one_letter_code
_entity_poly.pdbx_strand_id
1 'polypeptide(L)'
;MVELGQEVVLEVSNKVAPTTREISRANATVIQAYASDPARKQLYRIEEELAKTGYAHSLKTVLGYGGITNIRYPRLFEAAMSGPVGGLMGAKYLSSVIGEENIVCSDVGGTSFDAGTITAGVLPIDREPGFQG
;
A
#
# COMPACT_ATOMS: atom_id res chain seq x y z
N MET A 1 -19.52 9.75 18.38
CA MET A 1 -20.64 8.91 18.87
C MET A 1 -20.41 8.59 20.35
N VAL A 2 -20.56 9.61 21.21
CA VAL A 2 -20.29 9.50 22.65
C VAL A 2 -21.43 8.77 23.40
N GLU A 3 -22.59 8.58 22.78
CA GLU A 3 -23.79 7.99 23.40
C GLU A 3 -23.70 6.51 23.77
N LEU A 4 -22.74 5.73 23.22
CA LEU A 4 -22.60 4.29 23.49
C LEU A 4 -21.27 3.90 24.13
N GLY A 5 -20.37 4.85 24.40
CA GLY A 5 -19.04 4.57 24.96
C GLY A 5 -18.12 3.74 24.05
N GLN A 6 -18.45 3.58 22.77
CA GLN A 6 -17.66 2.82 21.81
C GLN A 6 -16.66 3.72 21.07
N GLU A 7 -15.40 3.29 21.01
CA GLU A 7 -14.43 3.87 20.09
C GLU A 7 -14.70 3.36 18.67
N VAL A 8 -15.08 4.28 17.78
CA VAL A 8 -15.37 3.97 16.37
C VAL A 8 -14.41 4.77 15.49
N VAL A 9 -13.79 4.10 14.52
CA VAL A 9 -12.96 4.74 13.50
C VAL A 9 -13.86 5.60 12.61
N LEU A 10 -13.52 6.88 12.48
CA LEU A 10 -14.23 7.83 11.63
C LEU A 10 -13.29 8.34 10.55
N GLU A 11 -13.62 8.02 9.29
CA GLU A 11 -12.90 8.51 8.13
C GLU A 11 -13.77 9.44 7.30
N VAL A 12 -13.20 10.58 6.88
CA VAL A 12 -13.91 11.60 6.10
C VAL A 12 -13.38 11.57 4.67
N SER A 13 -14.26 11.26 3.73
CA SER A 13 -13.86 10.95 2.35
C SER A 13 -13.12 12.07 1.62
N ASN A 14 -13.43 13.33 1.92
CA ASN A 14 -12.71 14.48 1.35
C ASN A 14 -11.29 14.64 1.91
N LYS A 15 -10.97 14.05 3.06
CA LYS A 15 -9.60 14.00 3.62
C LYS A 15 -8.84 12.77 3.10
N VAL A 16 -9.53 11.64 2.97
CA VAL A 16 -8.93 10.39 2.49
C VAL A 16 -8.63 10.45 0.99
N ALA A 17 -9.62 10.76 0.16
CA ALA A 17 -9.49 10.76 -1.29
C ALA A 17 -10.26 11.95 -1.90
N PRO A 18 -9.66 13.16 -1.95
CA PRO A 18 -10.29 14.38 -2.48
C PRO A 18 -10.37 14.38 -4.02
N THR A 19 -10.95 13.34 -4.60
CA THR A 19 -11.24 13.24 -6.03
C THR A 19 -12.72 13.50 -6.29
N THR A 20 -13.07 13.96 -7.49
CA THR A 20 -14.46 14.15 -7.90
C THR A 20 -15.18 12.82 -8.09
N ARG A 21 -14.46 11.75 -8.46
CA ARG A 21 -14.97 10.38 -8.65
C ARG A 21 -15.49 9.76 -7.36
N GLU A 22 -16.80 9.64 -7.24
CA GLU A 22 -17.50 9.15 -6.06
C GLU A 22 -17.21 7.68 -5.74
N ILE A 23 -17.14 6.79 -6.74
CA ILE A 23 -16.84 5.37 -6.53
C ILE A 23 -15.41 5.19 -6.01
N SER A 24 -14.41 5.77 -6.69
CA SER A 24 -13.02 5.72 -6.26
C SER A 24 -12.83 6.32 -4.86
N ARG A 25 -13.48 7.46 -4.59
CA ARG A 25 -13.47 8.12 -3.28
C ARG A 25 -14.10 7.26 -2.20
N ALA A 26 -15.26 6.66 -2.46
CA ALA A 26 -15.95 5.77 -1.53
C ALA A 26 -15.10 4.53 -1.23
N ASN A 27 -14.60 3.84 -2.26
CA ASN A 27 -13.75 2.65 -2.10
C ASN A 27 -12.48 2.95 -1.30
N ALA A 28 -11.77 4.03 -1.61
CA ALA A 28 -10.59 4.45 -0.87
C ALA A 28 -10.93 4.74 0.61
N THR A 29 -12.04 5.41 0.87
CA THR A 29 -12.50 5.71 2.25
C THR A 29 -12.84 4.43 3.02
N VAL A 30 -13.52 3.49 2.38
CA VAL A 30 -13.88 2.19 2.99
C VAL A 30 -12.62 1.37 3.27
N ILE A 31 -11.69 1.25 2.32
CA ILE A 31 -10.42 0.53 2.50
C ILE A 31 -9.59 1.16 3.64
N GLN A 32 -9.51 2.49 3.67
CA GLN A 32 -8.80 3.22 4.70
C GLN A 32 -9.34 2.87 6.11
N ALA A 33 -10.65 2.95 6.30
CA ALA A 33 -11.30 2.66 7.58
C ALA A 33 -11.27 1.17 7.96
N TYR A 34 -11.49 0.29 6.99
CA TYR A 34 -11.66 -1.15 7.22
C TYR A 34 -10.32 -1.89 7.37
N ALA A 35 -9.33 -1.56 6.54
CA ALA A 35 -8.09 -2.32 6.46
C ALA A 35 -6.88 -1.50 6.92
N SER A 36 -6.71 -0.29 6.40
CA SER A 36 -5.47 0.46 6.57
C SER A 36 -5.26 0.95 8.01
N ASP A 37 -6.29 1.51 8.63
CA ASP A 37 -6.19 1.99 10.01
C ASP A 37 -6.00 0.88 11.04
N PRO A 38 -6.73 -0.25 10.97
CA PRO A 38 -6.40 -1.42 11.77
C PRO A 38 -4.96 -1.90 11.56
N ALA A 39 -4.49 -1.97 10.32
CA ALA A 39 -3.12 -2.38 10.00
C ALA A 39 -2.05 -1.41 10.54
N ARG A 40 -2.35 -0.10 10.61
CA ARG A 40 -1.44 0.92 11.15
C ARG A 40 -1.03 0.63 12.59
N LYS A 41 -1.94 0.08 13.41
CA LYS A 41 -1.63 -0.31 14.80
C LYS A 41 -0.52 -1.36 14.85
N GLN A 42 -0.50 -2.31 13.91
CA GLN A 42 0.55 -3.30 13.80
C GLN A 42 1.88 -2.68 13.36
N LEU A 43 1.86 -1.74 12.41
CA LEU A 43 3.06 -1.02 11.98
C LEU A 43 3.71 -0.23 13.11
N TYR A 44 2.91 0.41 13.98
CA TYR A 44 3.45 1.08 15.17
C TYR A 44 4.06 0.10 16.16
N ARG A 45 3.43 -1.05 16.40
CA ARG A 45 4.03 -2.10 17.25
C ARG A 45 5.37 -2.58 16.70
N ILE A 46 5.48 -2.75 15.39
CA ILE A 46 6.75 -3.12 14.75
C ILE A 46 7.81 -2.02 14.96
N GLU A 47 7.46 -0.75 14.75
CA GLU A 47 8.38 0.37 14.98
C GLU A 47 8.84 0.45 16.45
N GLU A 48 7.94 0.21 17.41
CA GLU A 48 8.25 0.16 18.84
C GLU A 48 9.20 -0.98 19.20
N GLU A 49 8.99 -2.18 18.66
CA GLU A 49 9.90 -3.31 18.88
C GLU A 49 11.28 -3.07 18.25
N LEU A 50 11.33 -2.47 17.05
CA LEU A 50 12.59 -2.08 16.41
C LEU A 50 13.33 -1.02 17.24
N ALA A 51 12.62 -0.06 17.84
CA ALA A 51 13.25 0.95 18.69
C ALA A 51 13.98 0.32 19.89
N LYS A 52 13.43 -0.76 20.47
CA LYS A 52 14.07 -1.49 21.58
C LYS A 52 15.39 -2.16 21.18
N THR A 53 15.60 -2.43 19.90
CA THR A 53 16.86 -3.03 19.38
C THR A 53 17.86 -1.98 18.89
N GLY A 54 17.58 -0.68 19.11
CA GLY A 54 18.46 0.42 18.74
C GLY A 54 18.16 1.05 17.37
N TYR A 55 17.07 0.68 16.71
CA TYR A 55 16.62 1.35 15.49
C TYR A 55 16.11 2.76 15.80
N ALA A 56 16.77 3.79 15.25
CA ALA A 56 16.52 5.20 15.58
C ALA A 56 15.74 5.97 14.49
N HIS A 57 15.18 5.29 13.49
CA HIS A 57 14.52 5.92 12.34
C HIS A 57 13.03 5.62 12.30
N SER A 58 12.29 6.35 11.47
CA SER A 58 10.87 6.06 11.26
C SER A 58 10.70 4.86 10.32
N LEU A 59 9.81 3.94 10.68
CA LEU A 59 9.42 2.84 9.81
C LEU A 59 8.75 3.38 8.55
N LYS A 60 9.07 2.76 7.41
CA LYS A 60 8.56 3.13 6.09
C LYS A 60 7.76 1.99 5.47
N THR A 61 6.84 2.34 4.57
CA THR A 61 6.04 1.41 3.77
C THR A 61 6.07 1.82 2.30
N VAL A 62 5.88 0.83 1.43
CA VAL A 62 5.75 1.00 -0.02
C VAL A 62 4.30 1.37 -0.35
N LEU A 63 4.11 2.25 -1.32
CA LEU A 63 2.81 2.62 -1.85
C LEU A 63 2.55 1.84 -3.14
N GLY A 64 1.28 1.56 -3.43
CA GLY A 64 0.84 0.80 -4.59
C GLY A 64 1.18 1.44 -5.94
N TYR A 65 1.67 2.68 -5.94
CA TYR A 65 2.22 3.35 -7.11
C TYR A 65 3.76 3.49 -7.07
N GLY A 66 4.46 2.65 -6.30
CA GLY A 66 5.92 2.57 -6.27
C GLY A 66 6.64 3.65 -5.45
N GLY A 67 5.90 4.50 -4.73
CA GLY A 67 6.47 5.45 -3.77
C GLY A 67 6.82 4.79 -2.43
N ILE A 68 7.62 5.47 -1.60
CA ILE A 68 7.89 5.06 -0.22
C ILE A 68 7.51 6.21 0.70
N THR A 69 6.81 5.90 1.80
CA THR A 69 6.42 6.88 2.81
C THR A 69 6.62 6.35 4.21
N ASN A 70 6.50 7.21 5.22
CA ASN A 70 6.51 6.78 6.62
C ASN A 70 5.14 6.24 7.04
N ILE A 71 5.10 5.38 8.06
CA ILE A 71 3.86 4.74 8.54
C ILE A 71 2.84 5.71 9.18
N ARG A 72 3.20 6.99 9.38
CA ARG A 72 2.30 8.07 9.85
C ARG A 72 1.63 8.81 8.69
N TYR A 73 1.90 8.42 7.44
CA TYR A 73 1.22 8.97 6.26
C TYR A 73 -0.31 8.78 6.37
N PRO A 74 -1.12 9.85 6.22
CA PRO A 74 -2.55 9.79 6.52
C PRO A 74 -3.35 8.91 5.56
N ARG A 75 -2.90 8.74 4.30
CA ARG A 75 -3.62 7.99 3.26
C ARG A 75 -3.07 6.58 3.09
N LEU A 76 -3.12 5.78 4.16
CA LEU A 76 -2.48 4.47 4.18
C LEU A 76 -3.18 3.42 3.29
N PHE A 77 -4.40 3.69 2.82
CA PHE A 77 -5.04 2.90 1.75
C PHE A 77 -4.17 2.81 0.49
N GLU A 78 -3.33 3.81 0.22
CA GLU A 78 -2.38 3.77 -0.89
C GLU A 78 -1.32 2.69 -0.72
N ALA A 79 -1.11 2.15 0.49
CA ALA A 79 -0.19 1.05 0.78
C ALA A 79 -0.86 -0.33 0.75
N ALA A 80 -2.14 -0.43 0.39
CA ALA A 80 -2.87 -1.71 0.38
C ALA A 80 -2.21 -2.78 -0.52
N MET A 81 -1.58 -2.34 -1.63
CA MET A 81 -0.85 -3.20 -2.57
C MET A 81 0.68 -3.12 -2.40
N SER A 82 1.16 -2.76 -1.21
CA SER A 82 2.59 -2.53 -0.93
C SER A 82 3.47 -3.75 -1.24
N GLY A 83 3.01 -4.97 -0.92
CA GLY A 83 3.75 -6.22 -1.15
C GLY A 83 3.98 -6.49 -2.65
N PRO A 84 2.91 -6.66 -3.46
CA PRO A 84 3.04 -6.94 -4.89
C PRO A 84 3.85 -5.87 -5.64
N VAL A 85 3.64 -4.59 -5.31
CA VAL A 85 4.40 -3.50 -5.92
C VAL A 85 5.87 -3.53 -5.51
N GLY A 86 6.17 -3.83 -4.24
CA GLY A 86 7.55 -4.05 -3.79
C GLY A 86 8.23 -5.18 -4.58
N GLY A 87 7.52 -6.28 -4.82
CA GLY A 87 7.98 -7.40 -5.64
C GLY A 87 8.29 -6.97 -7.08
N LEU A 88 7.38 -6.23 -7.72
CA LEU A 88 7.57 -5.70 -9.08
C LEU A 88 8.73 -4.69 -9.17
N MET A 89 8.93 -3.85 -8.16
CA MET A 89 10.09 -2.96 -8.09
C MET A 89 11.41 -3.75 -8.01
N GLY A 90 11.44 -4.82 -7.21
CA GLY A 90 12.57 -5.74 -7.15
C GLY A 90 12.82 -6.45 -8.48
N ALA A 91 11.76 -6.93 -9.13
CA ALA A 91 11.86 -7.54 -10.45
C ALA A 91 12.35 -6.55 -11.52
N LYS A 92 11.96 -5.28 -11.42
CA LYS A 92 12.44 -4.24 -12.33
C LYS A 92 13.93 -3.97 -12.16
N TYR A 93 14.40 -3.97 -10.91
CA TYR A 93 15.83 -3.93 -10.64
C TYR A 93 16.54 -5.15 -11.25
N LEU A 94 16.03 -6.37 -11.01
CA LEU A 94 16.62 -7.59 -11.56
C LEU A 94 16.62 -7.61 -13.10
N SER A 95 15.56 -7.11 -13.75
CA SER A 95 15.45 -6.90 -15.20
C SER A 95 16.68 -6.19 -15.76
N SER A 96 17.11 -5.11 -15.11
CA SER A 96 18.30 -4.35 -15.53
C SER A 96 19.62 -5.10 -15.35
N VAL A 97 19.67 -6.00 -14.35
CA VAL A 97 20.86 -6.82 -14.07
C VAL A 97 20.98 -7.97 -15.08
N ILE A 98 19.87 -8.60 -15.45
CA ILE A 98 19.87 -9.74 -16.38
C ILE A 98 19.78 -9.33 -17.87
N GLY A 99 19.53 -8.05 -18.14
CA GLY A 99 19.42 -7.52 -19.51
C GLY A 99 18.08 -7.82 -20.19
N GLU A 100 17.04 -8.12 -19.42
CA GLU A 100 15.70 -8.42 -19.94
C GLU A 100 14.75 -7.25 -19.69
N GLU A 101 14.14 -6.75 -20.77
CA GLU A 101 13.23 -5.61 -20.72
C GLU A 101 11.76 -6.03 -20.63
N ASN A 102 11.45 -7.30 -20.86
CA ASN A 102 10.09 -7.83 -20.86
C ASN A 102 10.01 -9.02 -19.91
N ILE A 103 9.38 -8.82 -18.75
CA ILE A 103 9.30 -9.82 -17.69
C ILE A 103 7.85 -9.94 -17.24
N VAL A 104 7.41 -11.19 -17.05
CA VAL A 104 6.18 -11.51 -16.30
C VAL A 104 6.59 -12.00 -14.93
N CYS A 105 6.05 -11.38 -13.89
CA CYS A 105 6.26 -11.75 -12.50
C CYS A 105 4.99 -12.40 -11.96
N SER A 106 5.16 -13.45 -11.18
CA SER A 106 4.10 -14.05 -10.39
C SER A 106 4.59 -14.35 -8.98
N ASP A 107 3.74 -14.09 -8.00
CA ASP A 107 3.93 -14.45 -6.59
C ASP A 107 2.73 -15.30 -6.15
N VAL A 108 3.03 -16.51 -5.67
CA VAL A 108 2.03 -17.48 -5.24
C VAL A 108 2.15 -17.64 -3.74
N GLY A 109 1.17 -17.11 -3.02
CA GLY A 109 1.03 -17.30 -1.58
C GLY A 109 0.05 -18.42 -1.22
N GLY A 110 -0.13 -18.67 0.08
CA GLY A 110 -1.16 -19.60 0.58
C GLY A 110 -2.58 -19.03 0.55
N THR A 111 -2.73 -17.73 0.27
CA THR A 111 -4.01 -17.00 0.30
C THR A 111 -4.28 -16.26 -1.00
N SER A 112 -3.24 -15.72 -1.65
CA SER A 112 -3.34 -14.87 -2.82
C SER A 112 -2.41 -15.33 -3.93
N PHE A 113 -2.72 -14.87 -5.13
CA PHE A 113 -1.86 -14.94 -6.29
C PHE A 113 -1.75 -13.53 -6.86
N ASP A 114 -0.54 -13.03 -6.99
CA ASP A 114 -0.26 -11.70 -7.54
C ASP A 114 0.55 -11.86 -8.83
N ALA A 115 0.18 -11.12 -9.86
CA ALA A 115 0.90 -11.11 -11.13
C ALA A 115 1.07 -9.68 -11.65
N GLY A 116 2.16 -9.45 -12.36
CA GLY A 116 2.42 -8.16 -13.00
C GLY A 116 3.50 -8.27 -14.06
N THR A 117 3.68 -7.20 -14.81
CA THR A 117 4.59 -7.19 -15.96
C THR A 117 5.51 -5.97 -15.93
N ILE A 118 6.69 -6.17 -16.51
CA ILE A 118 7.59 -5.11 -16.95
C ILE A 118 7.61 -5.20 -18.47
N THR A 119 7.36 -4.09 -19.15
CA THR A 119 7.26 -4.05 -20.62
C THR A 119 8.14 -2.93 -21.14
N ALA A 120 9.02 -3.24 -22.08
CA ALA A 120 10.03 -2.29 -22.60
C ALA A 120 10.82 -1.61 -21.46
N GLY A 121 11.12 -2.36 -20.40
CA GLY A 121 11.82 -1.86 -19.23
C GLY A 121 11.02 -0.89 -18.35
N VAL A 122 9.72 -0.71 -18.58
CA VAL A 122 8.87 0.20 -17.81
C VAL A 122 7.95 -0.57 -16.87
N LEU A 123 7.82 -0.09 -15.64
CA LEU A 123 6.77 -0.49 -14.71
C LEU A 123 5.52 0.35 -14.99
N PRO A 124 4.37 -0.25 -15.34
CA PRO A 124 3.13 0.49 -15.55
C PRO A 124 2.54 0.92 -14.20
N ILE A 125 3.04 2.03 -13.66
CA ILE A 125 2.55 2.61 -12.41
C ILE A 125 1.33 3.48 -12.71
N ASP A 126 0.17 3.06 -12.23
CA ASP A 126 -1.05 3.86 -12.22
C ASP A 126 -1.33 4.39 -10.80
N ARG A 127 -1.62 5.69 -10.68
CA ARG A 127 -1.99 6.31 -9.41
C ARG A 127 -3.48 6.15 -9.08
N GLU A 128 -4.29 5.80 -10.06
CA GLU A 128 -5.68 5.47 -9.90
C GLU A 128 -5.99 4.13 -10.56
N PRO A 129 -5.36 3.04 -10.08
CA PRO A 129 -5.60 1.73 -10.64
C PRO A 129 -7.10 1.44 -10.55
N GLY A 130 -7.69 1.05 -11.67
CA GLY A 130 -9.03 0.48 -11.66
C GLY A 130 -9.00 -0.74 -10.74
N PHE A 131 -9.83 -0.77 -9.70
CA PHE A 131 -10.13 -2.01 -9.00
C PHE A 131 -10.93 -2.88 -9.98
N GLN A 132 -10.23 -3.58 -10.86
CA GLN A 132 -10.81 -4.63 -11.69
C GLN A 132 -10.71 -5.91 -10.87
N GLY A 133 -11.85 -6.30 -10.29
CA GLY A 133 -12.07 -7.68 -9.84
C GLY A 133 -12.41 -8.59 -11.02
#